data_AF-A0A504JA03-F1
#
_entry.id   AF-A0A504JA03-F1
#
_cell.length_a   1.000
_cell.length_b   1.000
_cell.length_c   1.000
_cell.angle_alpha   90.00
_cell.angle_beta   90.00
_cell.angle_gamma   90.00
#
_symmetry.space_group_name_H-M   'P 1'
#
loop_
_entity.id
_entity.type
_entity.pdbx_description
1 polymer ?
#
loop_
_entity_poly.entity_id
_entity_poly.type
_entity_poly.pdbx_seq_one_letter_code
_entity_poly.pdbx_strand_id
1 'polypeptide(L)'
;MIISHKISSYSLQIVSNYSGGGGYQIGFVYLYDEQQKYLGHLGIIKEHQTLPQNRKYNDDTLSIYFHETELQSILEILRNENLVHLKFNTCSKWGALVTGRGAASNGELAA
;
A
#
# COMPACT_ATOMS: atom_id res chain seq x y z
N MET A 1 16.88 -3.69 -3.19
CA MET A 1 16.12 -4.68 -4.00
C MET A 1 14.68 -4.19 -4.10
N ILE A 2 14.05 -4.28 -5.27
CA ILE A 2 12.63 -3.92 -5.45
C ILE A 2 11.81 -5.21 -5.47
N ILE A 3 10.75 -5.23 -4.68
CA ILE A 3 9.75 -6.29 -4.63
C ILE A 3 8.50 -5.77 -5.33
N SER A 4 7.84 -6.61 -6.12
CA SER A 4 6.58 -6.28 -6.78
C SER A 4 5.58 -7.42 -6.64
N HIS A 5 4.38 -7.11 -6.17
CA HIS A 5 3.25 -8.03 -6.09
C HIS A 5 2.08 -7.50 -6.92
N LYS A 6 1.50 -8.35 -7.76
CA LYS A 6 0.24 -8.04 -8.43
C LYS A 6 -0.89 -8.12 -7.40
N ILE A 7 -1.71 -7.08 -7.34
CA ILE A 7 -2.92 -7.04 -6.50
C ILE A 7 -4.08 -7.57 -7.35
N SER A 8 -4.86 -8.49 -6.79
CA SER A 8 -6.05 -9.06 -7.43
C SER A 8 -7.34 -8.62 -6.74
N SER A 9 -7.34 -8.56 -5.41
CA SER A 9 -8.48 -8.07 -4.62
C SER A 9 -8.03 -7.26 -3.42
N TYR A 10 -8.97 -6.50 -2.84
CA TYR A 10 -8.74 -5.71 -1.64
C TYR A 10 -9.95 -5.72 -0.70
N SER A 11 -9.69 -5.47 0.58
CA SER A 11 -10.71 -5.22 1.61
C SER A 11 -10.44 -3.89 2.29
N LEU A 12 -11.49 -3.09 2.50
CA LEU A 12 -11.39 -1.77 3.13
C LEU A 12 -11.93 -1.82 4.56
N GLN A 13 -11.18 -1.29 5.51
CA GLN A 13 -11.62 -1.04 6.88
C GLN A 13 -11.40 0.43 7.21
N ILE A 14 -12.47 1.15 7.56
CA ILE A 14 -12.41 2.53 8.03
C ILE A 14 -12.72 2.53 9.53
N VAL A 15 -11.93 3.26 10.31
CA VAL A 15 -12.04 3.27 11.77
C VAL A 15 -12.45 4.67 12.23
N SER A 16 -13.61 4.76 12.88
CA SER A 16 -14.06 5.98 13.55
C SER A 16 -13.54 6.05 14.99
N ASN A 17 -13.12 7.23 15.44
CA ASN A 17 -12.70 7.50 16.83
C ASN A 17 -11.48 6.67 17.31
N TYR A 18 -10.46 6.50 16.46
CA TYR A 18 -9.18 5.90 16.85
C TYR A 18 -8.28 6.92 17.61
N SER A 19 -8.83 7.56 18.64
CA SER A 19 -8.11 8.51 19.50
C SER A 19 -7.43 7.84 20.70
N GLY A 20 -7.65 6.52 20.88
CA GLY A 20 -7.38 5.83 22.14
C GLY A 20 -6.12 4.97 22.24
N GLY A 21 -5.35 4.68 21.17
CA GLY A 21 -4.27 3.70 21.38
C GLY A 21 -3.26 3.33 20.30
N GLY A 22 -3.12 3.98 19.15
CA GLY A 22 -2.21 3.43 18.13
C GLY A 22 -1.68 4.33 17.02
N GLY A 23 -1.75 5.65 17.18
CA GLY A 23 -1.31 6.57 16.14
C GLY A 23 -2.45 6.98 15.22
N TYR A 24 -2.20 7.99 14.39
CA TYR A 24 -3.19 8.73 13.63
C TYR A 24 -3.79 7.93 12.46
N GLN A 25 -3.86 6.61 12.55
CA GLN A 25 -4.38 5.73 11.53
C GLN A 25 -5.90 5.68 11.58
N ILE A 26 -6.52 5.96 10.44
CA ILE A 26 -7.97 6.07 10.27
C ILE A 26 -8.54 4.97 9.37
N GLY A 27 -7.68 4.16 8.76
CA GLY A 27 -8.13 3.08 7.89
C GLY A 27 -7.02 2.15 7.44
N PHE A 28 -7.46 1.05 6.83
CA PHE A 28 -6.65 0.00 6.24
C PHE A 28 -7.24 -0.42 4.90
N VAL A 29 -6.39 -0.55 3.89
CA VAL A 29 -6.71 -1.25 2.64
C VAL A 29 -5.88 -2.53 2.62
N TYR A 30 -6.51 -3.66 2.91
CA TYR A 30 -5.87 -4.97 2.87
C TYR A 30 -5.79 -5.46 1.43
N LEU A 31 -4.65 -6.01 1.02
CA LEU A 31 -4.36 -6.37 -0.36
C LEU A 31 -4.10 -7.87 -0.48
N TYR A 32 -4.61 -8.48 -1.54
CA TYR A 32 -4.50 -9.92 -1.78
C TYR A 32 -4.13 -10.21 -3.22
N ASP A 33 -3.40 -11.31 -3.45
CA ASP A 33 -3.09 -11.81 -4.79
C ASP A 33 -4.23 -12.66 -5.38
N GLU A 34 -4.00 -13.23 -6.56
CA GLU A 34 -4.97 -14.05 -7.27
C GLU A 34 -5.37 -15.32 -6.50
N GLN A 35 -4.48 -15.82 -5.64
CA GLN A 35 -4.70 -16.98 -4.78
C GLN A 35 -5.34 -16.60 -3.43
N GLN A 36 -5.77 -15.34 -3.27
CA GLN A 36 -6.26 -14.77 -2.01
C GLN A 36 -5.21 -14.80 -0.88
N LYS A 37 -3.92 -14.91 -1.21
CA LYS A 37 -2.85 -14.76 -0.22
C LYS A 37 -2.74 -13.29 0.16
N TYR A 38 -2.65 -13.03 1.45
CA TYR A 38 -2.46 -11.69 1.99
C TYR A 38 -1.08 -11.13 1.62
N LEU A 39 -1.06 -9.99 0.96
CA LEU A 39 0.16 -9.29 0.52
C LEU A 39 0.61 -8.23 1.54
N GLY A 40 -0.30 -7.80 2.40
CA GLY A 40 -0.08 -6.65 3.28
C GLY A 40 -1.22 -5.64 3.21
N HIS A 41 -0.99 -4.45 3.76
CA HIS A 41 -1.98 -3.38 3.77
C HIS A 41 -1.39 -2.01 3.47
N LEU A 42 -2.27 -1.14 3.01
CA LEU A 42 -2.07 0.30 2.98
C LEU A 42 -2.68 0.89 4.26
N GLY A 43 -1.85 1.45 5.13
CA GLY A 43 -2.28 2.18 6.30
C GLY A 43 -2.62 3.62 5.93
N ILE A 44 -3.82 4.05 6.26
CA ILE A 44 -4.31 5.39 5.96
C ILE A 44 -4.16 6.25 7.20
N ILE A 45 -3.27 7.22 7.13
CA ILE A 45 -2.92 8.11 8.23
C ILE A 45 -3.62 9.45 8.04
N LYS A 46 -4.10 10.04 9.12
CA LYS A 46 -4.70 11.37 9.12
C LYS A 46 -3.75 12.39 8.48
N GLU A 47 -4.33 13.34 7.77
CA GLU A 47 -3.57 14.42 7.14
C GLU A 47 -2.74 15.20 8.16
N HIS A 48 -1.59 15.72 7.73
CA HIS A 48 -0.61 16.45 8.57
C HIS A 48 0.08 15.66 9.67
N GLN A 49 -0.12 14.34 9.76
CA GLN A 49 0.55 13.48 10.74
C GLN A 49 1.71 12.75 10.10
N THR A 50 2.83 12.58 10.80
CA THR A 50 4.00 11.88 10.24
C THR A 50 3.64 10.46 9.81
N LEU A 51 3.94 10.11 8.56
CA LEU A 51 3.81 8.73 8.07
C LEU A 51 4.83 7.82 8.77
N PRO A 52 4.40 6.65 9.28
CA PRO A 52 5.33 5.62 9.70
C PRO A 52 6.22 5.16 8.54
N GLN A 53 7.41 4.66 8.84
CA GLN A 53 8.26 4.05 7.82
C GLN A 53 7.62 2.78 7.29
N ASN A 54 7.57 2.64 5.96
CA ASN A 54 7.09 1.42 5.33
C ASN A 54 7.96 0.21 5.70
N ARG A 55 7.33 -0.95 5.85
CA ARG A 55 8.01 -2.15 6.36
C ARG A 55 7.61 -3.38 5.56
N LYS A 56 8.58 -4.28 5.39
CA LYS A 56 8.37 -5.68 5.03
C LYS A 56 8.59 -6.55 6.26
N TYR A 57 7.67 -7.47 6.52
CA TYR A 57 7.77 -8.44 7.60
C TYR A 57 8.49 -9.72 7.13
N ASN A 58 8.77 -10.61 8.09
CA ASN A 58 9.48 -11.87 7.82
C ASN A 58 8.66 -12.85 6.99
N ASP A 59 7.33 -12.70 6.98
CA ASP A 59 6.37 -13.48 6.19
C ASP A 59 6.12 -12.88 4.79
N ASP A 60 6.98 -11.96 4.35
CA ASP A 60 6.90 -11.19 3.11
C ASP A 60 5.75 -10.19 2.99
N THR A 61 4.91 -10.03 4.02
CA THR A 61 3.83 -9.04 4.00
C THR A 61 4.37 -7.60 4.09
N LEU A 62 3.66 -6.65 3.49
CA LEU A 62 4.04 -5.24 3.42
C LEU A 62 3.08 -4.34 4.20
N SER A 63 3.62 -3.37 4.94
CA SER A 63 2.87 -2.24 5.47
C SER A 63 3.37 -0.98 4.81
N ILE A 64 2.53 -0.38 3.96
CA ILE A 64 2.80 0.88 3.27
C ILE A 64 1.84 1.95 3.79
N TYR A 65 2.30 3.16 4.02
CA TYR A 65 1.47 4.22 4.61
C TYR A 65 1.26 5.38 3.64
N PHE A 66 0.03 5.89 3.59
CA PHE A 66 -0.38 7.06 2.84
C PHE A 66 -1.21 7.99 3.74
N HIS A 67 -1.39 9.24 3.35
CA HIS A 67 -2.33 10.10 4.05
C HIS A 67 -3.78 9.79 3.62
N GLU A 68 -4.74 10.39 4.32
CA GLU A 68 -6.16 10.20 4.04
C GLU A 68 -6.58 10.86 2.72
N THR A 69 -5.87 11.89 2.29
CA THR A 69 -6.16 12.62 1.05
C THR A 69 -5.92 11.75 -0.19
N GLU A 70 -5.03 10.75 -0.13
CA GLU A 70 -4.80 9.80 -1.22
C GLU A 70 -5.80 8.63 -1.24
N LEU A 71 -6.61 8.43 -0.19
CA LEU A 71 -7.49 7.26 -0.09
C LEU A 71 -8.45 7.14 -1.28
N GLN A 72 -9.06 8.24 -1.72
CA GLN A 72 -9.97 8.21 -2.85
C GLN A 72 -9.26 7.73 -4.12
N SER A 73 -8.10 8.32 -4.44
CA SER A 73 -7.29 7.94 -5.60
C SER A 73 -6.84 6.48 -5.54
N ILE A 74 -6.45 5.99 -4.37
CA ILE A 74 -6.09 4.58 -4.14
C ILE A 74 -7.27 3.66 -4.48
N LEU A 75 -8.47 3.97 -3.98
CA LEU A 75 -9.66 3.16 -4.23
C LEU A 75 -10.11 3.21 -5.70
N GLU A 76 -9.97 4.36 -6.35
CA GLU A 76 -10.24 4.51 -7.79
C GLU A 76 -9.28 3.66 -8.62
N ILE A 77 -7.97 3.69 -8.32
CA ILE A 77 -6.96 2.84 -8.96
C ILE A 77 -7.32 1.36 -8.78
N LEU A 78 -7.57 0.93 -7.54
CA LEU A 78 -7.85 -0.49 -7.25
C LEU A 78 -9.16 -0.99 -7.88
N ARG A 79 -10.12 -0.09 -8.13
CA ARG A 79 -11.43 -0.45 -8.71
C ARG A 79 -11.42 -0.45 -10.24
N ASN A 80 -10.71 0.50 -10.85
CA ASN A 80 -10.86 0.80 -12.27
C ASN A 80 -9.69 0.29 -13.13
N GLU A 81 -8.53 0.03 -12.53
CA GLU A 81 -7.35 -0.41 -13.27
C GLU A 81 -7.25 -1.93 -13.33
N ASN A 82 -7.05 -2.47 -14.53
CA ASN A 82 -6.98 -3.92 -14.75
C ASN A 82 -5.70 -4.57 -14.21
N LEU A 83 -4.63 -3.80 -14.02
CA LEU A 83 -3.33 -4.29 -13.57
C LEU A 83 -2.72 -3.30 -12.58
N VAL A 84 -2.81 -3.63 -11.29
CA VAL A 84 -2.22 -2.85 -10.20
C VAL A 84 -1.18 -3.70 -9.48
N HIS A 85 -0.01 -3.12 -9.26
CA HIS A 85 1.08 -3.74 -8.50
C HIS A 85 1.43 -2.92 -7.27
N LEU A 86 1.64 -3.60 -6.15
CA LEU A 86 2.32 -3.05 -4.99
C LEU A 86 3.83 -3.20 -5.19
N LYS A 87 4.57 -2.10 -5.26
CA LYS A 87 6.03 -2.10 -5.29
C LYS A 87 6.59 -1.62 -3.94
N PHE A 88 7.70 -2.24 -3.52
CA PHE A 88 8.42 -1.86 -2.32
C PHE A 88 9.93 -1.96 -2.53
N ASN A 89 10.67 -0.89 -2.20
CA ASN A 89 12.12 -0.91 -2.20
C ASN A 89 12.65 -1.21 -0.81
N THR A 90 13.33 -2.36 -0.67
CA THR A 90 13.83 -2.83 0.63
C THR A 90 14.94 -1.96 1.22
N CYS A 91 15.64 -1.18 0.40
CA CYS A 91 16.76 -0.34 0.83
C CYS A 91 16.27 1.02 1.33
N SER A 92 15.58 1.78 0.48
CA SER A 92 15.08 3.13 0.78
C SER A 92 13.72 3.14 1.48
N LYS A 93 13.06 1.99 1.61
CA LYS A 93 11.74 1.83 2.24
C LYS A 93 10.62 2.63 1.55
N TRP A 94 10.78 3.04 0.29
CA TRP A 94 9.65 3.59 -0.46
C TRP A 94 8.71 2.47 -0.89
N GLY A 95 7.41 2.77 -0.95
CA GLY A 95 6.38 1.90 -1.49
C GLY A 95 5.48 2.68 -2.45
N ALA A 96 4.92 2.01 -3.44
CA ALA A 96 3.97 2.62 -4.36
C ALA A 96 2.97 1.61 -4.92
N LEU A 97 1.81 2.13 -5.33
CA LEU A 97 0.91 1.45 -6.26
C LEU A 97 1.30 1.86 -7.69
N VAL A 98 1.43 0.88 -8.58
CA VAL A 98 1.80 1.10 -9.98
C VAL A 98 0.77 0.44 -10.88
N THR A 99 0.36 1.17 -11.92
CA THR A 99 -0.62 0.70 -12.91
C THR A 99 0.04 0.55 -14.29
N GLY A 100 -0.56 -0.25 -15.18
CA GLY A 100 -0.15 -0.34 -16.59
C GLY A 100 1.19 -1.04 -16.88
N ARG A 101 1.75 -0.83 -18.08
CA ARG A 101 2.93 -1.55 -18.62
C ARG A 101 4.23 -1.38 -17.81
N GLY A 102 4.31 -0.38 -16.93
CA GLY A 102 5.45 -0.14 -16.03
C GLY A 102 5.43 -0.99 -14.74
N ALA A 103 4.37 -1.77 -14.50
CA ALA A 103 4.31 -2.72 -13.39
C ALA A 103 5.43 -3.78 -13.44
N ALA A 104 5.96 -4.07 -14.63
CA ALA A 104 7.02 -5.06 -14.86
C ALA A 104 8.46 -4.50 -14.91
N SER A 105 8.69 -3.17 -14.92
CA SER A 105 10.06 -2.64 -14.93
C SER A 105 10.62 -2.51 -13.52
N ASN A 106 11.70 -3.26 -13.26
CA ASN A 106 12.46 -3.28 -12.00
C ASN A 106 13.63 -2.28 -12.00
N GLY A 107 13.60 -1.25 -12.84
CA GLY A 107 14.65 -0.22 -12.90
C GLY A 107 14.06 1.08 -13.42
N GLU A 108 14.73 2.19 -13.11
CA GLU A 108 14.38 3.57 -13.50
C GLU A 108 13.48 4.37 -12.54
N LEU A 109 13.59 4.14 -11.23
CA LEU A 109 13.34 5.22 -10.25
C LEU A 109 14.52 5.34 -9.27
N ALA A 110 15.72 5.45 -9.85
CA ALA A 110 16.94 5.94 -9.20
C ALA A 110 18.00 6.19 -10.28
N ALA A 111 18.01 7.39 -10.84
CA ALA A 111 19.19 8.06 -11.40
C ALA A 111 19.07 9.54 -11.06
#